data_AF-A0A966D8N9-F1
#
_entry.id   AF-A0A966D8N9-F1
#
_cell.length_a   1.000
_cell.length_b   1.000
_cell.length_c   1.000
_cell.angle_alpha   90.00
_cell.angle_beta   90.00
_cell.angle_gamma   90.00
#
_symmetry.space_group_name_H-M   'P 1'
#
loop_
_entity.id
_entity.type
_entity.pdbx_description
1 polymer ?
#
loop_
_entity_poly.entity_id
_entity_poly.type
_entity_poly.pdbx_seq_one_letter_code
_entity_poly.pdbx_strand_id
1 'polypeptide(L)'
;MIIVDRQLDIEKTMILGNFYKSYINGRIDWDDFRHFSDILERLFILDILELQRIHDVQFYKEDDEITDISLSRLSAIGLVKYFNGMAVMSKVGDELSMPMLGIINEMGKVFYQEGVEQLIIKGQIKFPME
;
A
#
# COMPACT_ATOMS: atom_id res chain seq x y z
N MET A 1 -24.27 -8.14 -16.20
CA MET A 1 -24.27 -6.70 -15.87
C MET A 1 -23.06 -6.10 -16.57
N ILE A 2 -23.24 -5.01 -17.30
CA ILE A 2 -22.36 -4.49 -18.37
C ILE A 2 -20.88 -4.44 -17.95
N ILE A 3 -20.08 -5.42 -18.39
CA ILE A 3 -18.60 -5.47 -18.25
C ILE A 3 -17.98 -4.94 -19.55
N VAL A 4 -18.45 -3.77 -19.99
CA VAL A 4 -17.84 -3.01 -21.08
C VAL A 4 -17.56 -1.62 -20.52
N ASP A 5 -16.77 -1.61 -19.44
CA ASP A 5 -15.94 -0.46 -19.07
C ASP A 5 -14.62 -1.02 -18.54
N ARG A 6 -13.87 -1.68 -19.45
CA ARG A 6 -12.47 -2.04 -19.25
C ARG A 6 -11.63 -0.76 -19.31
N GLN A 7 -11.82 0.15 -18.37
CA GLN A 7 -10.65 0.75 -17.73
C GLN A 7 -10.13 -0.29 -16.74
N LEU A 8 -9.53 -1.36 -17.26
CA LEU A 8 -8.60 -2.14 -16.47
C LEU A 8 -7.46 -1.18 -16.18
N ASP A 9 -7.41 -0.60 -14.98
CA ASP A 9 -6.26 0.18 -14.49
C ASP A 9 -5.01 -0.61 -14.86
N ILE A 10 -4.24 -0.09 -15.81
CA ILE A 10 -3.08 -0.80 -16.34
C ILE A 10 -2.06 -1.00 -15.21
N GLU A 11 -2.01 -0.06 -14.28
CA GLU A 11 -1.28 -0.09 -13.03
C GLU A 11 -1.68 -1.30 -12.18
N LYS A 12 -2.97 -1.50 -11.91
CA LYS A 12 -3.44 -2.68 -11.16
C LYS A 12 -3.12 -3.98 -11.91
N THR A 13 -3.25 -3.99 -13.23
CA THR A 13 -2.89 -5.17 -14.02
C THR A 13 -1.40 -5.49 -13.91
N MET A 14 -0.53 -4.47 -13.92
CA MET A 14 0.91 -4.65 -13.71
C MET A 14 1.23 -5.13 -12.29
N ILE A 15 0.57 -4.58 -11.27
CA ILE A 15 0.75 -5.01 -9.87
C ILE A 15 0.34 -6.48 -9.70
N LEU A 16 -0.81 -6.88 -10.26
CA LEU A 16 -1.27 -8.27 -10.24
C LEU A 16 -0.26 -9.20 -10.94
N GLY A 17 0.30 -8.76 -12.07
CA GLY A 17 1.35 -9.49 -12.78
C GLY A 17 2.61 -9.68 -11.94
N ASN A 18 3.00 -8.68 -11.14
CA ASN A 18 4.11 -8.79 -10.20
C ASN A 18 3.81 -9.78 -9.07
N PHE A 19 2.62 -9.75 -8.46
CA PHE A 19 2.23 -10.76 -7.47
C PHE A 19 2.29 -12.17 -8.04
N TYR A 20 1.78 -12.39 -9.25
CA TYR A 20 1.86 -13.69 -9.90
C TYR A 20 3.31 -14.12 -10.14
N LYS A 21 4.16 -13.20 -10.60
CA LYS A 21 5.60 -13.46 -10.76
C LYS A 21 6.26 -13.81 -9.41
N SER A 22 5.89 -13.15 -8.32
CA SER A 22 6.43 -13.43 -6.98
C SER A 22 6.02 -14.80 -6.48
N TYR A 23 4.77 -15.20 -6.71
CA TYR A 23 4.29 -16.55 -6.45
C TYR A 23 5.11 -17.60 -7.22
N ILE A 24 5.29 -17.43 -8.53
CA ILE A 24 6.06 -18.37 -9.36
C ILE A 24 7.53 -18.50 -8.89
N ASN A 25 8.08 -17.43 -8.30
CA ASN A 25 9.45 -17.42 -7.76
C ASN A 25 9.52 -17.87 -6.29
N GLY A 26 8.40 -18.23 -5.65
CA GLY A 26 8.36 -18.69 -4.26
C GLY A 26 8.63 -17.60 -3.21
N ARG A 27 8.45 -16.32 -3.56
CA ARG A 27 8.57 -15.21 -2.60
C ARG A 27 7.30 -15.00 -1.76
N ILE A 28 6.17 -15.41 -2.30
CA ILE A 28 4.86 -15.46 -1.65
C ILE A 28 4.20 -16.80 -2.00
N ASP A 29 3.27 -17.27 -1.18
CA ASP A 29 2.51 -18.48 -1.49
C ASP A 29 1.23 -18.20 -2.31
N TRP A 30 0.45 -19.24 -2.59
CA TRP A 30 -0.79 -19.13 -3.37
C TRP A 30 -1.90 -18.39 -2.61
N ASP A 31 -1.92 -18.49 -1.28
CA ASP A 31 -2.91 -17.83 -0.45
C ASP A 31 -2.58 -16.35 -0.31
N ASP A 32 -1.30 -16.00 -0.18
CA ASP A 32 -0.80 -14.62 -0.28
C ASP A 32 -1.17 -13.99 -1.61
N PHE A 33 -0.93 -14.67 -2.73
CA PHE A 33 -1.28 -14.19 -4.07
C PHE A 33 -2.79 -13.90 -4.18
N ARG A 34 -3.64 -14.82 -3.72
CA ARG A 34 -5.10 -14.63 -3.73
C ARG A 34 -5.50 -13.45 -2.84
N HIS A 35 -4.94 -13.37 -1.64
CA HIS A 35 -5.24 -12.31 -0.70
C HIS A 35 -4.83 -10.93 -1.24
N PHE A 36 -3.63 -10.81 -1.81
CA PHE A 36 -3.16 -9.57 -2.42
C PHE A 36 -3.96 -9.18 -3.67
N SER A 37 -4.45 -10.16 -4.44
CA SER A 37 -5.37 -9.91 -5.56
C SER A 37 -6.68 -9.28 -5.05
N ASP A 38 -7.28 -9.83 -3.99
CA ASP A 38 -8.51 -9.29 -3.39
C ASP A 38 -8.30 -7.88 -2.81
N ILE A 39 -7.14 -7.62 -2.20
CA ILE A 39 -6.75 -6.29 -1.71
C ILE A 39 -6.65 -5.30 -2.88
N LEU A 40 -5.98 -5.69 -3.96
CA LEU A 40 -5.75 -4.85 -5.13
C LEU A 40 -7.05 -4.41 -5.83
N GLU A 41 -8.07 -5.27 -5.84
CA GLU A 41 -9.39 -4.91 -6.36
C GLU A 41 -10.03 -3.75 -5.57
N ARG A 42 -9.78 -3.66 -4.26
CA ARG A 42 -10.39 -2.67 -3.34
C ARG A 42 -9.64 -1.35 -3.22
N LEU A 43 -8.39 -1.30 -3.70
CA LEU A 43 -7.55 -0.11 -3.65
C LEU A 43 -7.91 0.89 -4.76
N PHE A 44 -7.75 2.18 -4.51
CA PHE A 44 -7.59 3.18 -5.57
C PHE A 44 -6.11 3.37 -5.87
N ILE A 45 -5.77 3.85 -7.08
CA ILE A 45 -4.36 4.07 -7.44
C ILE A 45 -3.68 5.09 -6.53
N LEU A 46 -4.42 6.09 -6.03
CA LEU A 46 -3.91 7.05 -5.05
C LEU A 46 -3.52 6.37 -3.72
N ASP A 47 -4.20 5.29 -3.31
CA ASP A 47 -3.82 4.58 -2.09
C ASP A 47 -2.45 3.89 -2.23
N ILE A 48 -2.02 3.58 -3.46
CA ILE A 48 -0.69 3.04 -3.74
C ILE A 48 0.39 4.12 -3.51
N LEU A 49 0.10 5.38 -3.86
CA LEU A 49 0.99 6.51 -3.57
C LEU A 49 1.14 6.69 -2.05
N GLU A 50 0.03 6.64 -1.33
CA GLU A 50 0.07 6.79 0.13
C GLU A 50 0.77 5.59 0.79
N LEU A 51 0.57 4.37 0.28
CA LEU A 51 1.29 3.20 0.76
C LEU A 51 2.80 3.33 0.53
N GLN A 52 3.24 3.88 -0.62
CA GLN A 52 4.65 4.18 -0.87
C GLN A 52 5.20 5.14 0.19
N ARG A 53 4.51 6.27 0.43
CA ARG A 53 4.94 7.26 1.41
C ARG A 53 5.10 6.64 2.79
N ILE A 54 4.08 5.90 3.25
CA ILE A 54 4.12 5.22 4.57
C ILE A 54 5.22 4.15 4.60
N HIS A 55 5.49 3.46 3.50
CA HIS A 55 6.61 2.52 3.41
C HIS A 55 7.96 3.25 3.55
N ASP A 56 8.17 4.39 2.90
CA ASP A 56 9.45 5.10 2.91
C ASP A 56 9.77 5.69 4.29
N VAL A 57 8.77 6.29 4.97
CA VAL A 57 8.95 6.83 6.33
C VAL A 57 8.67 5.82 7.44
N GLN A 58 8.19 4.62 7.10
CA GLN A 58 7.70 3.56 8.00
C GLN A 58 6.50 3.94 8.89
N PHE A 59 6.22 5.23 9.09
CA PHE A 59 5.14 5.74 9.93
C PHE A 59 4.64 7.12 9.50
N TYR A 60 3.37 7.39 9.77
CA TYR A 60 2.69 8.63 9.37
C TYR A 60 2.44 9.57 10.56
N LYS A 61 2.63 10.88 10.36
CA LYS A 61 2.38 11.97 11.33
C LYS A 61 1.32 12.95 10.85
N GLU A 62 0.88 13.85 11.73
CA GLU A 62 -0.17 14.84 11.45
C GLU A 62 0.20 15.87 10.35
N ASP A 63 1.48 16.17 10.17
CA ASP A 63 1.96 17.13 9.16
C ASP A 63 2.17 16.51 7.77
N ASP A 64 2.01 15.19 7.62
CA ASP A 64 2.20 14.49 6.35
C ASP A 64 0.93 14.63 5.47
N GLU A 65 1.10 14.87 4.17
CA GLU A 65 0.01 15.08 3.18
C GLU A 65 -0.71 13.78 2.78
N ILE A 66 -1.12 12.95 3.74
CA ILE A 66 -1.92 11.73 3.50
C ILE A 66 -3.34 11.97 3.98
N THR A 67 -4.33 11.60 3.16
CA THR A 67 -5.73 11.75 3.58
C THR A 67 -6.15 10.67 4.59
N ASP A 68 -6.93 11.07 5.61
CA ASP A 68 -7.54 10.15 6.57
C ASP A 68 -8.41 9.07 5.88
N ILE A 69 -8.97 9.37 4.71
CA ILE A 69 -9.77 8.44 3.90
C ILE A 69 -8.89 7.32 3.34
N SER A 70 -7.73 7.65 2.77
CA SER A 70 -6.78 6.63 2.27
C SER A 70 -6.22 5.79 3.41
N LEU A 71 -5.88 6.41 4.55
CA LEU A 71 -5.44 5.66 5.74
C LEU A 71 -6.52 4.71 6.27
N SER A 72 -7.76 5.18 6.34
CA SER A 72 -8.90 4.36 6.75
C SER A 72 -9.10 3.18 5.80
N ARG A 73 -8.95 3.39 4.48
CA ARG A 73 -9.07 2.31 3.49
C ARG A 73 -7.92 1.31 3.60
N LEU A 74 -6.67 1.79 3.64
CA LEU A 74 -5.47 0.96 3.82
C LEU A 74 -5.53 0.15 5.14
N SER A 75 -6.12 0.72 6.18
CA SER A 75 -6.38 0.03 7.44
C SER A 75 -7.46 -1.04 7.31
N ALA A 76 -8.58 -0.72 6.65
CA ALA A 76 -9.69 -1.65 6.46
C ALA A 76 -9.33 -2.88 5.61
N ILE A 77 -8.34 -2.76 4.72
CA ILE A 77 -7.80 -3.87 3.92
C ILE A 77 -6.56 -4.51 4.56
N GLY A 78 -6.16 -4.08 5.75
CA GLY A 78 -5.12 -4.73 6.54
C GLY A 78 -3.69 -4.48 6.07
N LEU A 79 -3.40 -3.43 5.30
CA LEU A 79 -2.02 -3.07 4.92
C LEU A 79 -1.35 -2.11 5.92
N VAL A 80 -2.16 -1.32 6.63
CA VAL A 80 -1.69 -0.30 7.58
C VAL A 80 -2.45 -0.46 8.90
N LYS A 81 -1.81 -0.12 10.01
CA LYS A 81 -2.52 0.09 11.28
C LYS A 81 -2.72 1.60 11.47
N TYR A 82 -3.95 2.06 11.27
CA TYR A 82 -4.34 3.47 11.47
C TYR A 82 -4.95 3.66 12.86
N PHE A 83 -4.62 4.77 13.53
CA PHE A 83 -5.07 5.08 14.89
C PHE A 83 -6.26 6.04 14.93
N ASN A 84 -7.01 6.18 13.81
CA ASN A 84 -8.24 7.00 13.74
C ASN A 84 -8.03 8.45 14.19
N GLY A 85 -6.95 9.09 13.74
CA GLY A 85 -6.60 10.46 14.11
C GLY A 85 -6.04 10.61 15.53
N MET A 86 -5.93 9.54 16.32
CA MET A 86 -5.28 9.60 17.63
C MET A 86 -3.76 9.47 17.48
N ALA A 87 -3.02 10.48 17.93
CA ALA A 87 -1.57 10.40 18.04
C ALA A 87 -1.15 9.35 19.08
N VAL A 88 -0.51 8.28 18.63
CA VAL A 88 0.09 7.25 19.49
C VAL A 88 1.59 7.50 19.58
N MET A 89 2.11 7.54 20.79
CA MET A 89 3.56 7.61 21.04
C MET A 89 4.17 6.23 20.89
N SER A 90 5.01 6.03 19.87
CA SER A 90 5.84 4.83 19.76
C SER A 90 7.32 5.19 19.83
N LYS A 91 8.10 4.30 20.45
CA LYS A 91 9.56 4.35 20.34
C LYS A 91 9.96 3.69 19.03
N VAL A 92 10.60 4.44 18.14
CA VAL A 92 11.23 3.91 16.94
C VAL A 92 12.74 3.87 17.22
N GLY A 93 13.27 2.69 17.59
CA GLY A 93 14.68 2.55 17.97
C GLY A 93 15.06 3.36 19.23
N ASP A 94 16.21 4.05 19.16
CA ASP A 94 16.76 4.91 20.23
C ASP A 94 16.30 6.39 20.11
N GLU A 95 15.44 6.74 19.15
CA GLU A 95 14.98 8.12 18.95
C GLU A 95 13.81 8.52 19.87
N LEU A 96 13.60 9.84 20.02
CA LEU A 96 12.49 10.43 20.76
C LEU A 96 11.15 9.87 20.27
N SER A 97 10.25 9.59 21.21
CA SER A 97 8.85 9.25 20.92
C SER A 97 8.22 10.33 20.03
N MET A 98 7.83 9.96 18.81
CA MET A 98 7.10 10.85 17.91
C MET A 98 5.61 10.47 17.90
N PRO A 99 4.69 11.45 17.82
CA PRO A 99 3.27 11.18 17.61
C PRO A 99 3.09 10.53 16.24
N MET A 100 2.52 9.33 16.21
CA MET A 100 2.21 8.59 14.99
C MET A 100 0.71 8.41 14.86
N LEU A 101 0.20 8.57 13.65
CA LEU A 101 -1.20 8.37 13.29
C LEU A 101 -1.42 7.03 12.58
N GLY A 102 -0.36 6.42 12.04
CA GLY A 102 -0.40 5.05 11.54
C GLY A 102 0.96 4.45 11.25
N ILE A 103 1.01 3.13 11.06
CA ILE A 103 2.22 2.36 10.76
C ILE A 103 1.92 1.27 9.72
N ILE A 104 2.81 1.08 8.75
CA ILE A 104 2.72 -0.04 7.81
C ILE A 104 2.98 -1.36 8.54
N ASN A 105 2.13 -2.36 8.32
CA ASN A 105 2.35 -3.69 8.92
C ASN A 105 3.13 -4.60 7.94
N GLU A 106 3.44 -5.82 8.38
CA GLU A 106 4.20 -6.77 7.55
C GLU A 106 3.48 -7.11 6.23
N MET A 107 2.15 -7.22 6.22
CA MET A 107 1.38 -7.44 4.99
C MET A 107 1.49 -6.25 4.04
N GLY A 108 1.43 -5.03 4.55
CA GLY A 108 1.67 -3.80 3.80
C GLY A 108 3.06 -3.78 3.16
N LYS A 109 4.09 -4.16 3.91
CA LYS A 109 5.47 -4.22 3.41
C LYS A 109 5.61 -5.25 2.29
N VAL A 110 5.12 -6.47 2.49
CA VAL A 110 5.20 -7.53 1.47
C VAL A 110 4.39 -7.14 0.23
N PHE A 111 3.18 -6.60 0.40
CA PHE A 111 2.37 -6.11 -0.72
C PHE A 111 3.13 -5.06 -1.55
N TYR A 112 3.76 -4.09 -0.88
CA TYR A 112 4.52 -3.04 -1.55
C TYR A 112 5.75 -3.62 -2.28
N GLN A 113 6.57 -4.41 -1.58
CA GLN A 113 7.81 -4.99 -2.12
C GLN A 113 7.54 -5.91 -3.31
N GLU A 114 6.54 -6.78 -3.19
CA GLU A 114 6.29 -7.82 -4.19
C GLU A 114 5.42 -7.33 -5.34
N GLY A 115 4.55 -6.34 -5.12
CA GLY A 115 3.61 -5.85 -6.12
C GLY A 115 4.02 -4.54 -6.80
N VAL A 116 4.53 -3.59 -6.02
CA VAL A 116 4.51 -2.16 -6.38
C VAL A 116 5.91 -1.59 -6.63
N GLU A 117 6.87 -1.89 -5.75
CA GLU A 117 8.18 -1.22 -5.67
C GLU A 117 8.89 -1.12 -7.04
N GLN A 118 8.98 -2.24 -7.76
CA GLN A 118 9.66 -2.31 -9.05
C GLN A 118 8.96 -1.49 -10.15
N LEU A 119 7.64 -1.30 -10.08
CA LEU A 119 6.90 -0.50 -11.04
C LEU A 119 7.13 0.99 -10.82
N ILE A 120 7.24 1.42 -9.56
CA ILE A 120 7.57 2.80 -9.19
C ILE A 120 9.01 3.13 -9.62
N ILE A 121 9.99 2.27 -9.28
CA ILE A 121 11.40 2.45 -9.66
C ILE A 121 11.56 2.59 -11.17
N LYS A 122 10.75 1.87 -11.96
CA LYS A 122 10.77 1.91 -13.43
C LYS A 122 9.92 3.03 -14.04
N GLY A 123 9.22 3.83 -13.22
CA GLY A 123 8.32 4.89 -13.67
C GLY A 123 7.10 4.39 -14.45
N GLN A 124 6.69 3.13 -14.22
CA GLN A 124 5.55 2.49 -14.88
C GLN A 124 4.22 2.84 -14.20
N ILE A 125 4.25 3.19 -12.91
CA ILE A 125 3.14 3.85 -12.23
C ILE A 125 3.50 5.34 -12.18
N LYS A 126 2.67 6.17 -12.82
CA LYS A 126 2.82 7.62 -12.80
C LYS A 126 1.66 8.22 -12.04
N PHE A 127 1.98 8.89 -10.95
CA PHE A 127 0.99 9.67 -10.22
C PHE A 127 0.80 11.01 -10.94
N PRO A 128 -0.45 11.51 -11.08
CA PRO A 128 -0.65 12.88 -11.50
C PRO A 128 0.07 13.79 -10.48
N MET A 129 1.05 14.56 -10.94
CA MET A 129 1.59 15.66 -10.13
C MET A 129 0.51 16.74 -10.10
N GLU A 130 0.15 17.17 -8.89
CA GLU A 130 -0.66 18.38 -8.68
C GLU A 130 0.07 19.63 -9.22
#